data_AF-A0A7S0P3I5-F1
#
_entry.id   AF-A0A7S0P3I5-F1
#
_cell.length_a   1.000
_cell.length_b   1.000
_cell.length_c   1.000
_cell.angle_alpha   90.00
_cell.angle_beta   90.00
_cell.angle_gamma   90.00
#
_symmetry.space_group_name_H-M   'P 1'
#
loop_
_entity.id
_entity.type
_entity.pdbx_description
1 polymer ?
#
loop_
_entity_poly.entity_id
_entity_poly.type
_entity_poly.pdbx_seq_one_letter_code
_entity_poly.pdbx_strand_id
1 'polypeptide(L)'
;ENMPAEPQENMSSEERRQKKKTDANRRKKERRLANARVEKAKAAEVATIDAVMPTLEAVAAGVASAPGTMRSERRDAGEGRGFGMFATAQIGAAEEIASTVPALSVVFDESAADVCGFCFACEEPNEREVAVVLQRTDKGFGLILDDRPSAGNAALIAGVVKDGPNGGEVLIGDRLVSIDGVAVEGGHEGAIKLLRSACERLGDGVGVPCLFSRPGRVFCAGCNKLCACAGCVKAGRLDWHKHECQAFQALPQRAKAGSDTSVLRLLLRFRMTQQPEIGDWCDHKETTTALTSLQRNPLNLDRTQLATLAALAGVSANDAGAIISMVRTNACQVERNGKKAGCALSALIGWHNHDCAPNAAATVMEDGRIGM
;
A
#
# COMPACT_ATOMS: atom_id res chain seq x y z
N GLU A 1 -76.78 -39.29 -21.95
CA GLU A 1 -76.56 -37.83 -22.06
C GLU A 1 -75.92 -37.30 -20.79
N ASN A 2 -75.06 -36.29 -20.95
CA ASN A 2 -74.49 -35.37 -19.96
C ASN A 2 -73.38 -35.85 -19.01
N MET A 3 -72.14 -35.73 -19.49
CA MET A 3 -71.01 -35.33 -18.64
C MET A 3 -71.13 -33.82 -18.34
N PRO A 4 -70.95 -33.34 -17.10
CA PRO A 4 -70.86 -31.92 -16.83
C PRO A 4 -69.49 -31.41 -17.27
N ALA A 5 -69.48 -30.37 -18.11
CA ALA A 5 -68.28 -29.66 -18.51
C ALA A 5 -67.62 -28.97 -17.31
N GLU A 6 -66.30 -29.13 -17.18
CA GLU A 6 -65.51 -28.37 -16.21
C GLU A 6 -65.64 -26.86 -16.47
N PRO A 7 -65.72 -26.01 -15.43
CA PRO A 7 -65.77 -24.58 -15.62
C PRO A 7 -64.40 -24.08 -16.10
N GLN A 8 -64.33 -23.65 -17.36
CA GLN A 8 -63.22 -22.84 -17.84
C GLN A 8 -63.29 -21.47 -17.16
N GLU A 9 -62.51 -21.29 -16.09
CA GLU A 9 -62.31 -20.00 -15.43
C GLU A 9 -61.78 -18.97 -16.44
N ASN A 10 -62.66 -18.06 -16.84
CA ASN A 10 -62.38 -17.00 -17.79
C ASN A 10 -61.63 -15.85 -17.08
N MET A 11 -60.38 -16.10 -16.68
CA MET A 11 -59.52 -15.08 -16.05
C MET A 11 -59.33 -13.88 -16.98
N SER A 12 -59.60 -12.68 -16.47
CA SER A 12 -59.50 -11.43 -17.24
C SER A 12 -58.05 -11.15 -17.67
N SER A 13 -57.89 -10.34 -18.72
CA SER A 13 -56.56 -9.96 -19.23
C SER A 13 -55.71 -9.24 -18.17
N GLU A 14 -56.36 -8.56 -17.23
CA GLU A 14 -55.75 -7.83 -16.13
C GLU A 14 -55.29 -8.78 -15.02
N GLU A 15 -56.10 -9.79 -14.67
CA GLU A 15 -55.72 -10.85 -13.71
C GLU A 15 -54.55 -11.68 -14.23
N ARG A 16 -54.49 -11.96 -15.53
CA ARG A 16 -53.35 -12.62 -16.18
C ARG A 16 -52.06 -11.78 -16.09
N ARG A 17 -52.15 -10.45 -16.21
CA ARG A 17 -51.01 -9.54 -16.05
C ARG A 17 -50.55 -9.47 -14.60
N GLN A 18 -51.48 -9.38 -13.65
CA GLN A 18 -51.21 -9.37 -12.21
C GLN A 18 -50.47 -10.65 -11.78
N LYS A 19 -50.98 -11.82 -12.20
CA LYS A 19 -50.38 -13.14 -11.90
C LYS A 19 -48.97 -13.28 -12.46
N LYS A 20 -48.75 -12.85 -13.72
CA LYS A 20 -47.40 -12.83 -14.34
C LYS A 20 -46.40 -11.95 -13.58
N LYS A 21 -46.83 -10.78 -13.08
CA LYS A 21 -45.98 -9.88 -12.28
C LYS A 21 -45.60 -10.49 -10.94
N THR A 22 -46.55 -11.14 -10.27
CA THR A 22 -46.32 -11.85 -9.01
C THR A 22 -45.36 -13.03 -9.17
N ASP A 23 -45.55 -13.83 -10.22
CA ASP A 23 -44.66 -14.96 -10.53
C ASP A 23 -43.24 -14.50 -10.91
N ALA A 24 -43.10 -13.40 -11.65
CA ALA A 24 -41.80 -12.82 -11.98
C ALA A 24 -41.08 -12.32 -10.72
N ASN A 25 -41.80 -11.67 -9.81
CA ASN A 25 -41.24 -11.21 -8.53
C ASN A 25 -40.83 -12.38 -7.63
N ARG A 26 -41.64 -13.45 -7.57
CA ARG A 26 -41.30 -14.67 -6.82
C ARG A 26 -40.03 -15.32 -7.39
N ARG A 27 -39.94 -15.51 -8.71
CA ARG A 27 -38.74 -16.05 -9.38
C ARG A 27 -37.50 -15.18 -9.16
N LYS A 28 -37.65 -13.85 -9.16
CA LYS A 28 -36.54 -12.92 -8.86
C LYS A 28 -36.07 -13.04 -7.40
N LYS A 29 -37.00 -13.20 -6.45
CA LYS A 29 -36.68 -13.42 -5.02
C LYS A 29 -36.01 -14.78 -4.81
N GLU A 30 -36.50 -15.83 -5.44
CA GLU A 30 -35.93 -17.18 -5.40
C GLU A 30 -34.51 -17.21 -5.99
N ARG A 31 -34.27 -16.57 -7.14
CA ARG A 31 -32.92 -16.43 -7.71
C ARG A 31 -31.97 -15.66 -6.78
N ARG A 32 -32.43 -14.58 -6.14
CA ARG A 32 -31.60 -13.85 -5.15
C ARG A 32 -31.27 -14.72 -3.94
N LEU A 33 -32.23 -15.50 -3.43
CA LEU A 33 -32.01 -16.42 -2.30
C LEU A 33 -31.11 -17.59 -2.69
N ALA A 34 -31.24 -18.14 -3.90
CA ALA A 34 -30.36 -19.18 -4.43
C ALA A 34 -28.94 -18.65 -4.60
N ASN A 35 -28.75 -17.47 -5.20
CA ASN A 35 -27.44 -16.83 -5.30
C ASN A 35 -26.86 -16.53 -3.90
N ALA A 36 -27.67 -16.02 -2.97
CA ALA A 36 -27.22 -15.79 -1.60
C ALA A 36 -26.83 -17.08 -0.87
N ARG A 37 -27.51 -18.21 -1.15
CA ARG A 37 -27.14 -19.53 -0.61
C ARG A 37 -25.86 -20.07 -1.24
N VAL A 38 -25.66 -19.89 -2.54
CA VAL A 38 -24.41 -20.26 -3.24
C VAL A 38 -23.24 -19.41 -2.73
N GLU A 39 -23.43 -18.10 -2.58
CA GLU A 39 -22.42 -17.21 -1.99
C GLU A 39 -22.15 -17.55 -0.51
N LYS A 40 -23.19 -17.90 0.26
CA LYS A 40 -23.03 -18.38 1.64
C LYS A 40 -22.32 -19.73 1.72
N ALA A 41 -22.54 -20.63 0.75
CA ALA A 41 -21.86 -21.92 0.66
C ALA A 41 -20.38 -21.74 0.25
N LYS A 42 -20.08 -20.89 -0.74
CA LYS A 42 -18.71 -20.49 -1.08
C LYS A 42 -18.00 -19.80 0.08
N ALA A 43 -18.70 -18.95 0.84
CA ALA A 43 -18.17 -18.33 2.05
C ALA A 43 -18.00 -19.32 3.22
N ALA A 44 -18.69 -20.46 3.20
CA ALA A 44 -18.55 -21.52 4.20
C ALA A 44 -17.37 -22.47 3.90
N GLU A 45 -16.87 -22.47 2.66
CA GLU A 45 -15.76 -23.32 2.18
C GLU A 45 -14.36 -22.80 2.58
N VAL A 46 -14.26 -21.58 3.15
CA VAL A 46 -13.03 -21.09 3.79
C VAL A 46 -13.14 -21.37 5.29
N ALA A 47 -12.49 -22.46 5.69
CA ALA A 47 -12.37 -22.94 7.06
C ALA A 47 -11.53 -21.98 7.92
N THR A 48 -11.54 -22.21 9.23
CA THR A 48 -10.56 -21.63 10.16
C THR A 48 -9.17 -21.64 9.54
N ILE A 49 -8.43 -20.54 9.64
CA ILE A 49 -7.00 -20.62 9.33
C ILE A 49 -6.37 -21.29 10.54
N ASP A 50 -6.17 -22.59 10.40
CA ASP A 50 -5.52 -23.41 11.41
C ASP A 50 -4.07 -22.94 11.59
N ALA A 51 -3.43 -23.38 12.67
CA ALA A 51 -2.00 -23.16 12.84
C ALA A 51 -1.27 -23.82 11.66
N VAL A 52 -0.51 -23.03 10.90
CA VAL A 52 0.31 -23.55 9.80
C VAL A 52 1.77 -23.29 10.13
N MET A 53 2.49 -24.37 10.41
CA MET A 53 3.95 -24.35 10.42
C MET A 53 4.45 -24.24 8.98
N PRO A 54 5.49 -23.45 8.71
CA PRO A 54 6.07 -23.35 7.37
C PRO A 54 6.64 -24.71 6.94
N THR A 55 6.45 -25.08 5.67
CA THR A 55 7.06 -26.29 5.10
C THR A 55 8.57 -26.13 4.98
N LEU A 56 9.32 -27.24 4.92
CA LEU A 56 10.76 -27.19 4.69
C LEU A 56 11.12 -26.44 3.39
N GLU A 57 10.31 -26.61 2.34
CA GLU A 57 10.46 -25.88 1.07
C GLU A 57 10.26 -24.37 1.25
N ALA A 58 9.24 -23.94 2.00
CA ALA A 58 8.98 -22.54 2.29
C ALA A 58 10.10 -21.94 3.17
N VAL A 59 10.62 -22.70 4.13
CA VAL A 59 11.79 -22.32 4.93
C VAL A 59 13.02 -22.13 4.04
N ALA A 60 13.32 -23.09 3.16
CA ALA A 60 14.45 -23.03 2.24
C ALA A 60 14.33 -21.85 1.26
N ALA A 61 13.15 -21.62 0.69
CA ALA A 61 12.88 -20.48 -0.18
C ALA A 61 13.03 -19.13 0.56
N GLY A 62 12.57 -19.05 1.81
CA GLY A 62 12.77 -17.89 2.66
C GLY A 62 14.25 -17.60 2.89
N VAL A 63 15.03 -18.61 3.29
CA VAL A 63 16.47 -18.49 3.52
C VAL A 63 17.21 -18.09 2.24
N ALA A 64 16.85 -18.67 1.09
CA ALA A 64 17.44 -18.32 -0.20
C ALA A 64 17.19 -16.85 -0.62
N SER A 65 16.09 -16.26 -0.13
CA SER A 65 15.77 -14.85 -0.35
C SER A 65 16.39 -13.88 0.66
N ALA A 66 17.04 -14.40 1.70
CA ALA A 66 17.62 -13.59 2.75
C ALA A 66 18.90 -12.87 2.27
N PRO A 67 19.24 -11.71 2.84
CA PRO A 67 20.47 -11.00 2.49
C PRO A 67 21.70 -11.87 2.74
N GLY A 68 22.65 -11.88 1.80
CA GLY A 68 23.90 -12.66 1.91
C GLY A 68 24.86 -12.17 3.01
N THR A 69 24.54 -11.08 3.70
CA THR A 69 25.36 -10.43 4.73
C THR A 69 24.96 -10.79 6.16
N MET A 70 24.02 -11.71 6.36
CA MET A 70 23.57 -12.11 7.70
C MET A 70 24.68 -12.81 8.50
N ARG A 71 24.78 -12.47 9.79
CA ARG A 71 25.67 -13.16 10.76
C ARG A 71 24.96 -14.26 11.55
N SER A 72 23.87 -14.76 10.98
CA SER A 72 23.00 -15.76 11.58
C SER A 72 22.41 -16.66 10.51
N GLU A 73 22.12 -17.91 10.87
CA GLU A 73 21.45 -18.87 9.99
C GLU A 73 20.26 -19.52 10.67
N ARG A 74 19.30 -19.94 9.85
CA ARG A 74 18.05 -20.55 10.31
C ARG A 74 18.24 -22.06 10.48
N ARG A 75 17.96 -22.58 11.68
CA ARG A 75 18.08 -24.01 12.01
C ARG A 75 16.90 -24.50 12.85
N ASP A 76 16.76 -25.81 12.98
CA ASP A 76 15.86 -26.43 13.96
C ASP A 76 16.29 -26.01 15.38
N ALA A 77 15.33 -25.54 16.18
CA ALA A 77 15.53 -25.03 17.54
C ALA A 77 15.23 -26.08 18.63
N GLY A 78 14.96 -27.32 18.25
CA GLY A 78 14.65 -28.42 19.14
C GLY A 78 13.16 -28.67 19.32
N GLU A 79 12.85 -29.72 20.08
CA GLU A 79 11.50 -30.23 20.28
C GLU A 79 10.53 -29.14 20.78
N GLY A 80 9.43 -28.96 20.05
CA GLY A 80 8.38 -27.98 20.38
C GLY A 80 8.71 -26.51 20.08
N ARG A 81 9.92 -26.19 19.60
CA ARG A 81 10.36 -24.81 19.32
C ARG A 81 10.39 -24.44 17.84
N GLY A 82 10.25 -25.42 16.95
CA GLY A 82 10.27 -25.21 15.51
C GLY A 82 11.63 -24.74 15.02
N PHE A 83 11.65 -23.72 14.15
CA PHE A 83 12.89 -23.14 13.62
C PHE A 83 13.27 -21.87 14.38
N GLY A 84 14.55 -21.61 14.52
CA GLY A 84 15.09 -20.38 15.10
C GLY A 84 16.33 -19.89 14.36
N MET A 85 16.82 -18.72 14.75
CA MET A 85 18.04 -18.11 14.21
C MET A 85 19.22 -18.32 15.15
N PHE A 86 20.36 -18.71 14.58
CA PHE A 86 21.58 -19.03 15.31
C PHE A 86 22.75 -18.23 14.75
N ALA A 87 23.52 -17.58 15.61
CA ALA A 87 24.69 -16.82 15.20
C ALA A 87 25.73 -17.75 14.51
N THR A 88 26.32 -17.29 13.41
CA THR A 88 27.39 -17.99 12.68
C THR A 88 28.78 -17.48 13.06
N ALA A 89 28.84 -16.36 13.79
CA ALA A 89 30.06 -15.76 14.32
C ALA A 89 29.75 -15.08 15.67
N GLN A 90 30.79 -14.70 16.43
CA GLN A 90 30.64 -13.86 17.62
C GLN A 90 30.04 -12.51 17.22
N ILE A 91 29.07 -12.01 17.98
CA ILE A 91 28.38 -10.72 17.77
C ILE A 91 28.51 -9.92 19.06
N GLY A 92 29.02 -8.69 18.95
CA GLY A 92 29.18 -7.76 20.07
C GLY A 92 27.86 -7.09 20.48
N ALA A 93 27.84 -6.48 21.67
CA ALA A 93 26.72 -5.67 22.09
C ALA A 93 26.53 -4.48 21.13
N ALA A 94 25.28 -4.23 20.74
CA ALA A 94 24.88 -3.20 19.77
C ALA A 94 25.40 -3.41 18.33
N GLU A 95 25.99 -4.57 18.01
CA GLU A 95 26.29 -4.93 16.61
C GLU A 95 25.03 -5.41 15.90
N GLU A 96 24.85 -4.99 14.66
CA GLU A 96 23.77 -5.46 13.79
C GLU A 96 23.99 -6.95 13.42
N ILE A 97 22.97 -7.77 13.65
CA ILE A 97 22.93 -9.18 13.24
C ILE A 97 22.54 -9.27 11.77
N ALA A 98 21.48 -8.55 11.42
CA ALA A 98 20.97 -8.40 10.07
C ALA A 98 20.00 -7.21 10.00
N SER A 99 19.85 -6.60 8.82
CA SER A 99 18.83 -5.59 8.56
C SER A 99 18.24 -5.75 7.17
N THR A 100 17.00 -5.29 7.01
CA THR A 100 16.31 -5.34 5.72
C THR A 100 15.15 -4.36 5.65
N VAL A 101 14.73 -3.98 4.45
CA VAL A 101 13.46 -3.27 4.26
C VAL A 101 12.32 -4.31 4.31
N PRO A 102 11.27 -4.11 5.13
CA PRO A 102 10.27 -5.13 5.39
C PRO A 102 9.46 -5.49 4.16
N ALA A 103 9.00 -6.74 4.10
CA ALA A 103 8.24 -7.26 2.96
C ALA A 103 6.89 -6.55 2.79
N LEU A 104 6.21 -6.32 3.91
CA LEU A 104 4.98 -5.54 3.97
C LEU A 104 5.02 -4.60 5.16
N SER A 105 4.45 -3.42 5.00
CA SER A 105 4.41 -2.44 6.07
C SER A 105 3.24 -1.49 5.88
N VAL A 106 2.75 -0.92 6.98
CA VAL A 106 1.70 0.10 6.95
C VAL A 106 1.92 1.11 8.07
N VAL A 107 1.75 2.39 7.72
CA VAL A 107 1.65 3.49 8.68
C VAL A 107 0.18 3.66 9.04
N PHE A 108 -0.12 3.78 10.32
CA PHE A 108 -1.48 3.97 10.81
C PHE A 108 -2.03 5.34 10.42
N ASP A 109 -3.35 5.42 10.26
CA ASP A 109 -4.03 6.62 9.81
C ASP A 109 -3.68 7.86 10.66
N GLU A 110 -3.54 7.68 11.98
CA GLU A 110 -3.18 8.73 12.93
C GLU A 110 -1.75 9.27 12.77
N SER A 111 -0.86 8.49 12.15
CA SER A 111 0.55 8.84 11.92
C SER A 111 0.86 9.11 10.44
N ALA A 112 -0.13 8.99 9.55
CA ALA A 112 0.06 9.07 8.11
C ALA A 112 0.50 10.46 7.59
N ALA A 113 0.30 11.51 8.39
CA ALA A 113 0.79 12.85 8.08
C ALA A 113 2.27 13.02 8.42
N ASP A 114 2.75 12.34 9.47
CA ASP A 114 4.04 12.59 10.09
C ASP A 114 5.09 11.52 9.76
N VAL A 115 4.66 10.35 9.30
CA VAL A 115 5.57 9.21 9.09
C VAL A 115 5.53 8.77 7.64
N CYS A 116 6.70 8.76 7.01
CA CYS A 116 6.84 8.30 5.63
C CYS A 116 6.29 6.88 5.47
N GLY A 117 5.34 6.69 4.56
CA GLY A 117 4.67 5.41 4.32
C GLY A 117 5.57 4.31 3.72
N PHE A 118 6.82 4.62 3.39
CA PHE A 118 7.77 3.69 2.80
C PHE A 118 8.93 3.33 3.73
N CYS A 119 9.60 4.34 4.28
CA CYS A 119 10.77 4.17 5.12
C CYS A 119 10.56 4.57 6.58
N PHE A 120 9.34 4.90 7.00
CA PHE A 120 9.05 5.32 8.37
C PHE A 120 9.85 6.53 8.89
N ALA A 121 10.58 7.25 8.03
CA ALA A 121 11.26 8.48 8.39
C ALA A 121 10.24 9.48 8.93
N CYS A 122 10.58 10.10 10.06
CA CYS A 122 9.77 11.09 10.74
C CYS A 122 10.60 12.37 10.84
N GLU A 123 10.64 13.12 9.75
CA GLU A 123 11.35 14.41 9.68
C GLU A 123 10.41 15.53 10.13
N GLU A 124 10.86 16.55 10.86
CA GLU A 124 10.01 17.71 11.11
C GLU A 124 9.55 18.35 9.78
N PRO A 125 8.31 18.90 9.69
CA PRO A 125 7.88 19.61 8.50
C PRO A 125 8.89 20.71 8.18
N ASN A 126 9.51 20.60 7.02
CA ASN A 126 10.46 21.58 6.52
C ASN A 126 10.16 21.88 5.05
N GLU A 127 10.60 23.05 4.62
CA GLU A 127 10.66 23.44 3.22
C GLU A 127 12.06 23.97 2.95
N ARG A 128 12.59 23.66 1.77
CA ARG A 128 13.88 24.19 1.32
C ARG A 128 13.77 24.69 -0.10
N GLU A 129 14.49 25.75 -0.40
CA GLU A 129 14.60 26.24 -1.77
C GLU A 129 15.62 25.41 -2.56
N VAL A 130 15.26 25.05 -3.79
CA VAL A 130 16.08 24.27 -4.71
C VAL A 130 16.10 24.99 -6.06
N ALA A 131 17.29 25.43 -6.47
CA ALA A 131 17.49 26.00 -7.79
C ALA A 131 17.66 24.87 -8.81
N VAL A 132 16.90 24.93 -9.91
CA VAL A 132 16.95 23.94 -11.00
C VAL A 132 16.91 24.68 -12.33
N VAL A 133 17.76 24.29 -13.28
CA VAL A 133 17.71 24.80 -14.65
C VAL A 133 16.87 23.84 -15.49
N LEU A 134 15.61 24.20 -15.72
CA LEU A 134 14.66 23.35 -16.43
C LEU A 134 15.03 23.16 -17.89
N GLN A 135 15.19 21.91 -18.29
CA GLN A 135 15.47 21.50 -19.65
C GLN A 135 14.16 21.27 -20.42
N ARG A 136 14.14 21.68 -21.69
CA ARG A 136 12.96 21.57 -22.57
C ARG A 136 13.28 20.71 -23.78
N THR A 137 12.36 19.80 -24.10
CA THR A 137 12.37 19.00 -25.32
C THR A 137 11.29 19.50 -26.29
N ASP A 138 11.18 18.87 -27.45
CA ASP A 138 10.03 19.03 -28.36
C ASP A 138 8.68 18.75 -27.69
N LYS A 139 8.66 17.88 -26.66
CA LYS A 139 7.48 17.56 -25.83
C LYS A 139 7.30 18.49 -24.63
N GLY A 140 8.10 19.55 -24.52
CA GLY A 140 8.10 20.49 -23.40
C GLY A 140 9.01 20.07 -22.24
N PHE A 141 8.67 20.52 -21.03
CA PHE A 141 9.48 20.32 -19.81
C PHE A 141 9.26 18.96 -19.13
N GLY A 142 8.23 18.21 -19.52
CA GLY A 142 7.89 16.93 -18.87
C GLY A 142 7.41 17.07 -17.42
N LEU A 143 6.75 18.19 -17.08
CA LEU A 143 6.19 18.46 -15.75
C LEU A 143 4.66 18.53 -15.83
N ILE A 144 3.98 18.01 -14.81
CA ILE A 144 2.53 18.10 -14.64
C ILE A 144 2.26 19.08 -13.50
N LEU A 145 1.70 20.23 -13.84
CA LEU A 145 1.36 21.30 -12.90
C LEU A 145 -0.08 21.17 -12.41
N ASP A 146 -0.33 21.60 -11.18
CA ASP A 146 -1.63 21.55 -10.52
C ASP A 146 -1.84 22.78 -9.62
N ASP A 147 -3.10 23.16 -9.42
CA ASP A 147 -3.56 24.33 -8.66
C ASP A 147 -4.13 23.96 -7.29
N ARG A 148 -3.99 22.69 -6.87
CA ARG A 148 -4.59 22.23 -5.60
C ARG A 148 -4.29 23.19 -4.45
N PRO A 149 -5.34 23.68 -3.76
CA PRO A 149 -5.21 24.72 -2.77
C PRO A 149 -4.29 24.26 -1.66
N SER A 150 -3.23 25.02 -1.51
CA SER A 150 -2.28 24.94 -0.41
C SER A 150 -1.74 26.35 -0.20
N ALA A 151 -1.05 26.60 0.90
CA ALA A 151 -0.81 27.92 1.47
C ALA A 151 0.11 28.88 0.66
N GLY A 152 -0.08 29.00 -0.66
CA GLY A 152 0.66 29.92 -1.52
C GLY A 152 0.14 29.98 -2.96
N ASN A 153 0.53 31.04 -3.68
CA ASN A 153 0.17 31.29 -5.08
C ASN A 153 1.07 30.56 -6.11
N ALA A 154 1.96 29.68 -5.64
CA ALA A 154 2.92 28.94 -6.47
C ALA A 154 2.32 27.67 -7.06
N ALA A 155 2.68 27.33 -8.30
CA ALA A 155 2.23 26.11 -8.97
C ALA A 155 2.84 24.85 -8.34
N LEU A 156 2.01 23.83 -8.09
CA LEU A 156 2.44 22.54 -7.53
C LEU A 156 2.86 21.57 -8.65
N ILE A 157 3.98 20.88 -8.48
CA ILE A 157 4.34 19.73 -9.32
C ILE A 157 3.55 18.50 -8.86
N ALA A 158 2.49 18.15 -9.59
CA ALA A 158 1.67 16.96 -9.33
C ALA A 158 2.24 15.69 -9.96
N GLY A 159 3.15 15.82 -10.93
CA GLY A 159 3.76 14.71 -11.62
C GLY A 159 4.99 15.12 -12.42
N VAL A 160 5.90 14.18 -12.62
CA VAL A 160 7.04 14.31 -13.52
C VAL A 160 6.93 13.19 -14.54
N VAL A 161 7.06 13.51 -15.82
CA VAL A 161 6.96 12.53 -16.90
C VAL A 161 8.15 11.57 -16.80
N LYS A 162 7.86 10.27 -16.84
CA LYS A 162 8.87 9.22 -16.82
C LYS A 162 9.87 9.43 -17.97
N ASP A 163 11.15 9.33 -17.67
CA ASP A 163 12.26 9.58 -18.61
C ASP A 163 12.24 10.99 -19.24
N GLY A 164 11.54 11.93 -18.59
CA GLY A 164 11.48 13.32 -18.99
C GLY A 164 12.78 14.09 -18.67
N PRO A 165 12.98 15.26 -19.31
CA PRO A 165 14.26 15.98 -19.28
C PRO A 165 14.64 16.55 -17.91
N ASN A 166 13.70 16.58 -16.95
CA ASN A 166 13.90 17.10 -15.60
C ASN A 166 13.69 16.03 -14.51
N GLY A 167 13.63 14.74 -14.91
CA GLY A 167 13.52 13.62 -13.99
C GLY A 167 14.71 13.56 -13.03
N GLY A 168 14.44 13.37 -11.73
CA GLY A 168 15.45 13.29 -10.68
C GLY A 168 15.88 14.65 -10.09
N GLU A 169 15.74 15.74 -10.85
CA GLU A 169 16.01 17.11 -10.40
C GLU A 169 14.76 17.76 -9.80
N VAL A 170 13.63 17.68 -10.50
CA VAL A 170 12.31 18.14 -10.03
C VAL A 170 11.55 16.96 -9.46
N LEU A 171 10.89 17.17 -8.31
CA LEU A 171 10.16 16.13 -7.59
C LEU A 171 8.67 16.45 -7.49
N ILE A 172 7.85 15.40 -7.43
CA ILE A 172 6.43 15.54 -7.06
C ILE A 172 6.34 16.24 -5.71
N GLY A 173 5.45 17.22 -5.58
CA GLY A 173 5.28 18.01 -4.37
C GLY A 173 6.10 19.30 -4.33
N ASP A 174 7.09 19.47 -5.22
CA ASP A 174 7.79 20.75 -5.37
C ASP A 174 6.80 21.85 -5.77
N ARG A 175 7.09 23.09 -5.36
CA ARG A 175 6.34 24.28 -5.73
C ARG A 175 7.21 25.22 -6.52
N LEU A 176 6.76 25.64 -7.69
CA LEU A 176 7.51 26.57 -8.54
C LEU A 176 7.37 27.99 -8.00
N VAL A 177 8.40 28.50 -7.33
CA VAL A 177 8.43 29.79 -6.62
C VAL A 177 8.81 30.93 -7.56
N SER A 178 9.82 30.72 -8.41
CA SER A 178 10.22 31.70 -9.41
C SER A 178 10.72 31.05 -10.70
N ILE A 179 10.57 31.78 -11.81
CA ILE A 179 11.02 31.42 -13.15
C ILE A 179 11.81 32.60 -13.70
N ASP A 180 13.08 32.36 -14.05
CA ASP A 180 14.00 33.36 -14.58
C ASP A 180 14.04 34.64 -13.73
N GLY A 181 14.14 34.46 -12.41
CA GLY A 181 14.18 35.53 -11.42
C GLY A 181 12.84 36.20 -11.11
N VAL A 182 11.75 35.84 -11.81
CA VAL A 182 10.41 36.40 -11.61
C VAL A 182 9.57 35.47 -10.73
N ALA A 183 9.00 36.00 -9.64
CA ALA A 183 8.13 35.24 -8.75
C ALA A 183 6.87 34.74 -9.48
N VAL A 184 6.46 33.52 -9.17
CA VAL A 184 5.23 32.92 -9.70
C VAL A 184 4.04 33.36 -8.88
N GLU A 185 3.09 34.04 -9.52
CA GLU A 185 1.79 34.41 -8.97
C GLU A 185 0.66 33.81 -9.82
N GLY A 186 -0.47 33.45 -9.20
CA GLY A 186 -1.62 32.92 -9.93
C GLY A 186 -1.52 31.43 -10.30
N GLY A 187 -0.72 30.65 -9.57
CA GLY A 187 -0.67 29.20 -9.65
C GLY A 187 -0.17 28.67 -11.01
N HIS A 188 -0.81 27.61 -11.49
CA HIS A 188 -0.56 26.92 -12.75
C HIS A 188 -0.57 27.87 -13.94
N GLU A 189 -1.59 28.73 -14.05
CA GLU A 189 -1.69 29.66 -15.19
C GLU A 189 -0.54 30.67 -15.19
N GLY A 190 -0.20 31.20 -14.01
CA GLY A 190 0.93 32.10 -13.84
C GLY A 190 2.27 31.46 -14.21
N ALA A 191 2.50 30.25 -13.71
CA ALA A 191 3.69 29.46 -14.03
C ALA A 191 3.81 29.22 -15.54
N ILE A 192 2.72 28.84 -16.23
CA ILE A 192 2.73 28.63 -17.69
C ILE A 192 3.08 29.92 -18.44
N LYS A 193 2.47 31.05 -18.06
CA LYS A 193 2.76 32.35 -18.70
C LYS A 193 4.23 32.71 -18.57
N LEU A 194 4.79 32.60 -17.37
CA LEU A 194 6.19 32.91 -17.10
C LEU A 194 7.15 31.96 -17.81
N LEU A 195 6.87 30.65 -17.84
CA LEU A 195 7.68 29.69 -18.59
C LEU A 195 7.72 30.01 -20.08
N ARG A 196 6.57 30.38 -20.68
CA ARG A 196 6.51 30.78 -22.10
C ARG A 196 7.35 32.03 -22.36
N SER A 197 7.17 33.08 -21.55
CA SER A 197 7.95 34.31 -21.69
C SER A 197 9.45 34.10 -21.48
N ALA A 198 9.85 33.23 -20.55
CA ALA A 198 11.26 32.88 -20.35
C ALA A 198 11.83 32.13 -21.55
N CYS A 199 11.08 31.18 -22.12
CA CYS A 199 11.49 30.49 -23.34
C CYS A 199 11.67 31.44 -24.54
N GLU A 200 10.73 32.37 -24.74
CA GLU A 200 10.82 33.37 -25.82
C GLU A 200 12.05 34.27 -25.68
N ARG A 201 12.39 34.65 -24.45
CA ARG A 201 13.55 35.50 -24.13
C ARG A 201 14.88 34.76 -24.27
N LEU A 202 14.98 33.54 -23.73
CA LEU A 202 16.24 32.79 -23.65
C LEU A 202 16.58 32.05 -24.94
N GLY A 203 15.58 31.76 -25.77
CA GLY A 203 15.74 31.03 -27.02
C GLY A 203 15.73 29.52 -26.86
N ASP A 204 15.69 28.82 -27.99
CA ASP A 204 15.58 27.36 -28.03
C ASP A 204 16.87 26.67 -27.55
N GLY A 205 16.73 25.57 -26.82
CA GLY A 205 17.86 24.78 -26.32
C GLY A 205 18.55 25.37 -25.08
N VAL A 206 18.15 26.56 -24.63
CA VAL A 206 18.61 27.15 -23.37
C VAL A 206 17.69 26.73 -22.24
N GLY A 207 18.26 26.20 -21.16
CA GLY A 207 17.49 25.82 -19.98
C GLY A 207 16.97 27.03 -19.20
N VAL A 208 15.81 26.90 -18.57
CA VAL A 208 15.14 27.99 -17.85
C VAL A 208 15.47 27.91 -16.35
N PRO A 209 16.20 28.87 -15.77
CA PRO A 209 16.51 28.85 -14.34
C PRO A 209 15.24 29.05 -13.52
N CYS A 210 14.99 28.15 -12.58
CA CYS A 210 13.80 28.15 -11.74
C CYS A 210 14.19 27.92 -10.28
N LEU A 211 13.39 28.47 -9.37
CA LEU A 211 13.48 28.19 -7.94
C LEU A 211 12.25 27.41 -7.50
N PHE A 212 12.47 26.31 -6.80
CA PHE A 212 11.43 25.47 -6.24
C PHE A 212 11.45 25.52 -4.72
N SER A 213 10.28 25.60 -4.07
CA SER A 213 10.15 25.21 -2.66
C SER A 213 9.85 23.71 -2.62
N ARG A 214 10.77 22.95 -2.02
CA ARG A 214 10.68 21.50 -1.86
C ARG A 214 10.28 21.16 -0.43
N PRO A 215 9.12 20.55 -0.21
CA PRO A 215 8.74 20.09 1.12
C PRO A 215 9.57 18.85 1.51
N GLY A 216 9.93 18.74 2.79
CA GLY A 216 10.58 17.54 3.35
C GLY A 216 9.71 16.29 3.25
N ARG A 217 8.38 16.47 3.23
CA ARG A 217 7.39 15.41 3.04
C ARG A 217 6.27 15.82 2.10
N VAL A 218 5.83 14.88 1.28
CA VAL A 218 4.74 15.07 0.31
C VAL A 218 3.56 14.21 0.73
N PHE A 219 2.44 14.86 1.06
CA PHE A 219 1.20 14.20 1.41
C PHE A 219 0.42 13.79 0.16
N CYS A 220 -0.05 12.54 0.10
CA CYS A 220 -0.87 12.07 -1.00
C CYS A 220 -2.27 12.69 -0.91
N ALA A 221 -2.53 13.70 -1.72
CA ALA A 221 -3.86 14.33 -1.81
C ALA A 221 -4.94 13.45 -2.46
N GLY A 222 -4.58 12.25 -2.96
CA GLY A 222 -5.54 11.28 -3.47
C GLY A 222 -6.23 10.51 -2.34
N CYS A 223 -5.47 9.76 -1.56
CA CYS A 223 -6.02 8.96 -0.46
C CYS A 223 -6.11 9.72 0.87
N ASN A 224 -5.28 10.75 1.07
CA ASN A 224 -5.07 11.42 2.36
C ASN A 224 -4.67 10.46 3.50
N LYS A 225 -3.97 9.37 3.16
CA LYS A 225 -3.57 8.31 4.09
C LYS A 225 -2.10 7.93 3.97
N LEU A 226 -1.29 8.68 3.21
CA LEU A 226 0.13 8.43 3.07
C LEU A 226 0.88 9.73 2.84
N CYS A 227 2.02 9.89 3.49
CA CYS A 227 3.05 10.84 3.10
C CYS A 227 4.33 10.11 2.68
N ALA A 228 5.17 10.76 1.88
CA ALA A 228 6.48 10.26 1.50
C ALA A 228 7.54 11.34 1.79
N CYS A 229 8.66 10.98 2.42
CA CYS A 229 9.78 11.89 2.58
C CYS A 229 10.43 12.21 1.21
N ALA A 230 11.16 13.31 1.13
CA ALA A 230 11.83 13.75 -0.11
C ALA A 230 12.71 12.65 -0.74
N GLY A 231 13.39 11.84 0.08
CA GLY A 231 14.17 10.69 -0.39
C GLY A 231 13.32 9.61 -1.08
N CYS A 232 12.16 9.27 -0.51
CA CYS A 232 11.22 8.31 -1.09
C CYS A 232 10.55 8.85 -2.36
N VAL A 233 10.27 10.15 -2.41
CA VAL A 233 9.75 10.81 -3.62
C VAL A 233 10.80 10.75 -4.73
N LYS A 234 12.06 11.10 -4.43
CA LYS A 234 13.17 11.01 -5.38
C LYS A 234 13.39 9.59 -5.90
N ALA A 235 13.18 8.59 -5.06
CA ALA A 235 13.24 7.17 -5.44
C ALA A 235 12.00 6.68 -6.23
N GLY A 236 11.09 7.57 -6.66
CA GLY A 236 9.92 7.21 -7.47
C GLY A 236 8.82 6.47 -6.71
N ARG A 237 8.89 6.36 -5.38
CA ARG A 237 7.96 5.52 -4.60
C ARG A 237 6.52 6.03 -4.62
N LEU A 238 6.32 7.34 -4.82
CA LEU A 238 4.98 7.90 -5.02
C LEU A 238 4.33 7.44 -6.33
N ASP A 239 5.10 7.12 -7.37
CA ASP A 239 4.54 6.56 -8.59
C ASP A 239 3.98 5.15 -8.34
N TRP A 240 4.70 4.33 -7.59
CA TRP A 240 4.19 3.04 -7.12
C TRP A 240 2.92 3.21 -6.26
N HIS A 241 2.89 4.19 -5.35
CA HIS A 241 1.72 4.45 -4.51
C HIS A 241 0.47 4.79 -5.32
N LYS A 242 0.56 5.32 -6.55
CA LYS A 242 -0.62 5.62 -7.38
C LYS A 242 -1.51 4.39 -7.54
N HIS A 243 -0.94 3.19 -7.64
CA HIS A 243 -1.69 1.95 -7.74
C HIS A 243 -2.44 1.60 -6.44
N GLU A 244 -1.75 1.65 -5.29
CA GLU A 244 -2.37 1.47 -3.97
C GLU A 244 -3.47 2.52 -3.73
N CYS A 245 -3.17 3.79 -4.04
CA CYS A 245 -4.07 4.92 -3.88
C CYS A 245 -5.34 4.76 -4.71
N GLN A 246 -5.23 4.40 -5.99
CA GLN A 246 -6.39 4.17 -6.86
C GLN A 246 -7.26 3.03 -6.33
N ALA A 247 -6.65 1.92 -5.91
CA ALA A 247 -7.38 0.80 -5.33
C ALA A 247 -8.09 1.20 -4.03
N PHE A 248 -7.44 1.99 -3.17
CA PHE A 248 -8.03 2.51 -1.95
C PHE A 248 -9.17 3.51 -2.23
N GLN A 249 -9.00 4.42 -3.18
CA GLN A 249 -10.02 5.40 -3.55
C GLN A 249 -11.30 4.74 -4.07
N ALA A 250 -11.15 3.64 -4.83
CA ALA A 250 -12.25 2.84 -5.35
C ALA A 250 -13.07 2.11 -4.28
N LEU A 251 -12.59 2.04 -3.03
CA LEU A 251 -13.32 1.41 -1.93
C LEU A 251 -14.60 2.17 -1.58
N PRO A 252 -15.68 1.47 -1.17
CA PRO A 252 -16.88 2.09 -0.63
C PRO A 252 -16.56 3.01 0.55
N GLN A 253 -17.26 4.15 0.67
CA GLN A 253 -17.01 5.13 1.73
C GLN A 253 -17.08 4.52 3.14
N ARG A 254 -18.00 3.58 3.37
CA ARG A 254 -18.12 2.86 4.65
C ARG A 254 -16.86 2.08 5.05
N ALA A 255 -16.08 1.59 4.08
CA ALA A 255 -14.83 0.87 4.35
C ALA A 255 -13.69 1.83 4.73
N LYS A 256 -13.85 3.12 4.41
CA LYS A 256 -12.90 4.20 4.70
C LYS A 256 -13.32 5.06 5.89
N ALA A 257 -14.52 4.85 6.43
CA ALA A 257 -15.12 5.67 7.48
C ALA A 257 -14.66 5.29 8.90
N GLY A 258 -13.93 4.18 9.05
CA GLY A 258 -13.30 3.81 10.31
C GLY A 258 -12.08 4.68 10.63
N SER A 259 -11.67 4.71 11.91
CA SER A 259 -10.47 5.42 12.36
C SER A 259 -9.17 4.74 11.94
N ASP A 260 -9.22 3.46 11.58
CA ASP A 260 -8.05 2.69 11.18
C ASP A 260 -8.33 1.91 9.89
N THR A 261 -7.55 2.23 8.85
CA THR A 261 -7.59 1.52 7.56
C THR A 261 -6.37 0.62 7.34
N SER A 262 -5.52 0.45 8.37
CA SER A 262 -4.22 -0.21 8.29
C SER A 262 -4.30 -1.63 7.70
N VAL A 263 -5.22 -2.47 8.18
CA VAL A 263 -5.39 -3.84 7.69
C VAL A 263 -5.76 -3.84 6.20
N LEU A 264 -6.72 -3.01 5.81
CA LEU A 264 -7.16 -2.92 4.43
C LEU A 264 -6.04 -2.42 3.51
N ARG A 265 -5.30 -1.42 3.96
CA ARG A 265 -4.14 -0.89 3.25
C ARG A 265 -3.01 -1.90 3.12
N LEU A 266 -2.74 -2.67 4.17
CA LEU A 266 -1.73 -3.73 4.13
C LEU A 266 -2.10 -4.80 3.08
N LEU A 267 -3.38 -5.20 3.01
CA LEU A 267 -3.88 -6.13 2.00
C LEU A 267 -3.82 -5.54 0.59
N LEU A 268 -4.15 -4.26 0.42
CA LEU A 268 -4.01 -3.56 -0.87
C LEU A 268 -2.54 -3.50 -1.30
N ARG A 269 -1.62 -3.19 -0.40
CA ARG A 269 -0.17 -3.20 -0.66
C ARG A 269 0.32 -4.57 -1.10
N PHE A 270 -0.11 -5.63 -0.40
CA PHE A 270 0.18 -7.00 -0.80
C PHE A 270 -0.33 -7.29 -2.22
N ARG A 271 -1.58 -6.92 -2.52
CA ARG A 271 -2.14 -7.11 -3.87
C ARG A 271 -1.35 -6.35 -4.95
N MET A 272 -0.94 -5.11 -4.69
CA MET A 272 -0.15 -4.33 -5.66
C MET A 272 1.22 -4.98 -5.87
N THR A 273 1.85 -5.44 -4.80
CA THR A 273 3.13 -6.15 -4.82
C THR A 273 3.09 -7.43 -5.67
N GLN A 274 1.96 -8.15 -5.63
CA GLN A 274 1.80 -9.41 -6.36
C GLN A 274 1.51 -9.25 -7.86
N GLN A 275 1.22 -8.03 -8.34
CA GLN A 275 0.96 -7.79 -9.76
C GLN A 275 2.29 -7.72 -10.53
N PRO A 276 2.53 -8.58 -11.54
CA PRO A 276 3.81 -8.63 -12.27
C PRO A 276 4.22 -7.30 -12.91
N GLU A 277 3.25 -6.48 -13.30
CA GLU A 277 3.46 -5.18 -13.93
C GLU A 277 3.73 -4.04 -12.94
N ILE A 278 3.46 -4.25 -11.66
CA ILE A 278 3.69 -3.26 -10.58
C ILE A 278 4.88 -3.68 -9.72
N GLY A 279 4.84 -4.90 -9.19
CA GLY A 279 5.89 -5.47 -8.34
C GLY A 279 6.13 -4.71 -7.03
N ASP A 280 7.33 -4.88 -6.50
CA ASP A 280 7.78 -4.25 -5.27
C ASP A 280 8.04 -2.75 -5.47
N TRP A 281 7.75 -1.95 -4.44
CA TRP A 281 8.05 -0.51 -4.48
C TRP A 281 9.56 -0.20 -4.38
N CYS A 282 10.39 -1.22 -4.11
CA CYS A 282 11.84 -1.11 -4.06
C CYS A 282 12.53 -2.47 -4.21
N ASP A 283 13.65 -2.51 -4.93
CA ASP A 283 14.36 -3.77 -5.27
C ASP A 283 15.07 -4.44 -4.09
N HIS A 284 15.30 -3.72 -3.00
CA HIS A 284 16.02 -4.25 -1.82
C HIS A 284 15.11 -4.53 -0.62
N LYS A 285 13.78 -4.51 -0.81
CA LYS A 285 12.87 -4.98 0.24
C LYS A 285 12.76 -6.50 0.21
N GLU A 286 12.40 -7.08 1.34
CA GLU A 286 12.07 -8.50 1.39
C GLU A 286 10.91 -8.83 0.44
N THR A 287 11.03 -9.96 -0.25
CA THR A 287 9.94 -10.44 -1.09
C THR A 287 8.76 -10.88 -0.23
N THR A 288 7.53 -10.72 -0.73
CA THR A 288 6.35 -11.30 -0.06
C THR A 288 6.37 -12.83 -0.05
N THR A 289 7.16 -13.46 -0.93
CA THR A 289 7.40 -14.91 -0.92
C THR A 289 8.10 -15.34 0.37
N ALA A 290 9.06 -14.55 0.88
CA ALA A 290 9.76 -14.84 2.13
C ALA A 290 8.80 -14.99 3.33
N LEU A 291 7.66 -14.29 3.31
CA LEU A 291 6.63 -14.38 4.35
C LEU A 291 5.99 -15.76 4.47
N THR A 292 6.00 -16.56 3.40
CA THR A 292 5.50 -17.95 3.43
C THR A 292 6.29 -18.84 4.39
N SER A 293 7.50 -18.42 4.74
CA SER A 293 8.38 -19.11 5.67
C SER A 293 8.10 -18.80 7.15
N LEU A 294 7.14 -17.91 7.44
CA LEU A 294 6.73 -17.53 8.79
C LEU A 294 5.65 -18.46 9.34
N GLN A 295 5.65 -18.64 10.66
CA GLN A 295 4.57 -19.32 11.36
C GLN A 295 3.28 -18.49 11.29
N ARG A 296 2.15 -19.20 11.11
CA ARG A 296 0.81 -18.63 11.12
C ARG A 296 0.04 -19.22 12.30
N ASN A 297 -0.28 -18.38 13.29
CA ASN A 297 -1.12 -18.82 14.41
C ASN A 297 -2.60 -18.81 14.02
N PRO A 298 -3.43 -19.61 14.71
CA PRO A 298 -4.86 -19.66 14.45
C PRO A 298 -5.51 -18.28 14.52
N LEU A 299 -6.34 -17.97 13.54
CA LEU A 299 -7.03 -16.69 13.45
C LEU A 299 -8.49 -16.83 13.85
N ASN A 300 -8.84 -16.29 15.01
CA ASN A 300 -10.23 -16.18 15.46
C ASN A 300 -10.88 -14.92 14.87
N LEU A 301 -11.10 -14.90 13.56
CA LEU A 301 -11.93 -13.89 12.88
C LEU A 301 -13.23 -14.50 12.40
N ASP A 302 -14.31 -13.73 12.47
CA ASP A 302 -15.57 -14.11 11.85
C ASP A 302 -15.39 -14.29 10.34
N ARG A 303 -15.95 -15.37 9.78
CA ARG A 303 -15.80 -15.73 8.37
C ARG A 303 -16.36 -14.65 7.45
N THR A 304 -17.46 -14.00 7.85
CA THR A 304 -18.08 -12.93 7.07
C THR A 304 -17.19 -11.69 7.05
N GLN A 305 -16.54 -11.36 8.17
CA GLN A 305 -15.57 -10.27 8.25
C GLN A 305 -14.37 -10.53 7.34
N LEU A 306 -13.79 -11.74 7.38
CA LEU A 306 -12.66 -12.09 6.53
C LEU A 306 -13.01 -12.05 5.04
N ALA A 307 -14.15 -12.64 4.65
CA ALA A 307 -14.62 -12.59 3.27
C ALA A 307 -14.86 -11.15 2.79
N THR A 308 -15.39 -10.29 3.66
CA THR A 308 -15.59 -8.87 3.36
C THR A 308 -14.26 -8.15 3.13
N LEU A 309 -13.27 -8.34 3.99
CA LEU A 309 -11.94 -7.74 3.84
C LEU A 309 -11.25 -8.22 2.55
N ALA A 310 -11.29 -9.52 2.29
CA ALA A 310 -10.71 -10.11 1.08
C ALA A 310 -11.35 -9.54 -0.19
N ALA A 311 -12.69 -9.44 -0.22
CA ALA A 311 -13.42 -8.85 -1.34
C ALA A 311 -13.12 -7.36 -1.55
N LEU A 312 -12.99 -6.58 -0.46
CA LEU A 312 -12.64 -5.17 -0.54
C LEU A 312 -11.22 -4.95 -1.07
N ALA A 313 -10.25 -5.74 -0.60
CA ALA A 313 -8.87 -5.63 -1.05
C ALA A 313 -8.65 -6.24 -2.46
N GLY A 314 -9.51 -7.18 -2.88
CA GLY A 314 -9.35 -7.94 -4.12
C GLY A 314 -8.27 -9.01 -4.02
N VAL A 315 -8.20 -9.68 -2.86
CA VAL A 315 -7.31 -10.82 -2.60
C VAL A 315 -8.13 -12.07 -2.23
N SER A 316 -7.53 -13.25 -2.22
CA SER A 316 -8.24 -14.44 -1.73
C SER A 316 -8.47 -14.35 -0.21
N ALA A 317 -9.51 -15.00 0.30
CA ALA A 317 -9.75 -15.07 1.75
C ALA A 317 -8.62 -15.80 2.48
N ASN A 318 -8.00 -16.79 1.82
CA ASN A 318 -6.82 -17.47 2.32
C ASN A 318 -5.64 -16.51 2.49
N ASP A 319 -5.33 -15.70 1.47
CA ASP A 319 -4.24 -14.71 1.54
C ASP A 319 -4.52 -13.64 2.59
N ALA A 320 -5.76 -13.12 2.62
CA ALA A 320 -6.14 -12.11 3.60
C ALA A 320 -5.93 -12.61 5.02
N GLY A 321 -6.42 -13.82 5.33
CA GLY A 321 -6.30 -14.35 6.67
C GLY A 321 -4.89 -14.84 7.00
N ALA A 322 -4.15 -15.34 6.01
CA ALA A 322 -2.72 -15.68 6.17
C ALA A 322 -1.92 -14.43 6.55
N ILE A 323 -2.11 -13.31 5.83
CA ILE A 323 -1.44 -12.04 6.13
C ILE A 323 -1.83 -11.54 7.52
N ILE A 324 -3.12 -11.53 7.86
CA ILE A 324 -3.56 -11.06 9.18
C ILE A 324 -2.99 -11.94 10.30
N SER A 325 -2.98 -13.27 10.12
CA SER A 325 -2.36 -14.21 11.05
C SER A 325 -0.85 -13.95 11.22
N MET A 326 -0.13 -13.76 10.12
CA MET A 326 1.30 -13.45 10.15
C MET A 326 1.58 -12.11 10.83
N VAL A 327 0.77 -11.09 10.58
CA VAL A 327 0.92 -9.78 11.24
C VAL A 327 0.73 -9.90 12.74
N ARG A 328 -0.32 -10.59 13.19
CA ARG A 328 -0.59 -10.78 14.62
C ARG A 328 0.48 -11.58 15.35
N THR A 329 1.23 -12.41 14.63
CA THR A 329 2.22 -13.33 15.19
C THR A 329 3.64 -12.80 15.10
N ASN A 330 3.98 -12.12 14.01
CA ASN A 330 5.38 -11.85 13.63
C ASN A 330 5.68 -10.36 13.34
N ALA A 331 4.67 -9.49 13.22
CA ALA A 331 4.95 -8.10 12.84
C ALA A 331 5.61 -7.32 13.97
N CYS A 332 6.58 -6.49 13.60
CA CYS A 332 7.18 -5.50 14.48
C CYS A 332 6.27 -4.29 14.61
N GLN A 333 6.11 -3.82 15.85
CA GLN A 333 5.56 -2.49 16.09
C GLN A 333 6.59 -1.44 15.66
N VAL A 334 6.15 -0.45 14.89
CA VAL A 334 6.98 0.71 14.55
C VAL A 334 6.63 1.85 15.48
N GLU A 335 7.62 2.36 16.19
CA GLU A 335 7.47 3.55 17.04
C GLU A 335 8.23 4.74 16.45
N ARG A 336 7.56 5.90 16.44
CA ARG A 336 8.13 7.19 16.08
C ARG A 336 7.59 8.25 17.04
N ASN A 337 8.47 9.15 17.50
CA ASN A 337 8.12 10.23 18.43
C ASN A 337 7.38 9.73 19.68
N GLY A 338 7.79 8.59 20.24
CA GLY A 338 7.19 7.99 21.44
C GLY A 338 5.77 7.45 21.24
N LYS A 339 5.31 7.28 19.99
CA LYS A 339 3.98 6.74 19.66
C LYS A 339 4.08 5.60 18.67
N LYS A 340 3.07 4.74 18.69
CA LYS A 340 2.89 3.70 17.70
C LYS A 340 2.54 4.33 16.34
N ALA A 341 3.45 4.21 15.39
CA ALA A 341 3.31 4.80 14.07
C ALA A 341 2.78 3.82 13.02
N GLY A 342 2.98 2.52 13.24
CA GLY A 342 2.59 1.51 12.27
C GLY A 342 3.02 0.11 12.66
N CYS A 343 2.97 -0.79 11.68
CA CYS A 343 3.55 -2.12 11.80
C CYS A 343 4.29 -2.51 10.52
N ALA A 344 5.24 -3.42 10.68
CA ALA A 344 6.03 -3.94 9.58
C ALA A 344 6.26 -5.43 9.74
N LEU A 345 6.10 -6.16 8.65
CA LEU A 345 6.20 -7.61 8.59
C LEU A 345 7.45 -7.98 7.79
N SER A 346 8.38 -8.62 8.50
CA SER A 346 9.67 -9.08 7.99
C SER A 346 9.80 -10.57 8.27
N ALA A 347 10.19 -11.35 7.27
CA ALA A 347 10.48 -12.77 7.45
C ALA A 347 11.72 -12.93 8.32
N LEU A 348 12.77 -12.16 8.00
CA LEU A 348 14.04 -12.14 8.71
C LEU A 348 13.87 -11.95 10.23
N ILE A 349 13.05 -10.98 10.61
CA ILE A 349 12.80 -10.70 12.02
C ILE A 349 11.88 -11.76 12.64
N GLY A 350 10.84 -12.18 11.92
CA GLY A 350 9.90 -13.19 12.38
C GLY A 350 10.48 -14.61 12.51
N TRP A 351 11.72 -14.87 12.07
CA TRP A 351 12.42 -16.14 12.30
C TRP A 351 13.02 -16.28 13.70
N HIS A 352 13.05 -15.20 14.49
CA HIS A 352 13.66 -15.23 15.81
C HIS A 352 12.64 -15.68 16.86
N ASN A 353 13.06 -16.64 17.69
CA ASN A 353 12.24 -17.16 18.76
C ASN A 353 12.21 -16.18 19.94
N HIS A 354 11.10 -16.17 20.66
CA HIS A 354 10.97 -15.43 21.91
C HIS A 354 11.83 -16.07 23.01
N ASP A 355 12.48 -15.21 23.79
CA ASP A 355 13.10 -15.55 25.08
C ASP A 355 12.80 -14.41 26.07
N CYS A 356 12.51 -14.76 27.33
CA CYS A 356 12.28 -13.77 28.38
C CYS A 356 13.56 -13.05 28.81
N ALA A 357 14.72 -13.59 28.46
CA ALA A 357 16.04 -12.98 28.62
C ALA A 357 16.69 -12.78 27.22
N PRO A 358 16.17 -11.84 26.41
CA PRO A 358 16.61 -11.68 25.03
C PRO A 358 18.07 -11.24 24.95
N ASN A 359 18.79 -11.79 23.96
CA ASN A 359 20.17 -11.42 23.63
C ASN A 359 20.27 -10.54 22.37
N ALA A 360 19.13 -10.23 21.75
CA ALA A 360 19.01 -9.37 20.57
C ALA A 360 17.66 -8.62 20.62
N ALA A 361 17.55 -7.50 19.90
CA ALA A 361 16.33 -6.70 19.89
C ALA A 361 16.02 -6.18 18.48
N ALA A 362 14.84 -6.50 17.98
CA ALA A 362 14.37 -5.95 16.72
C ALA A 362 14.07 -4.46 16.87
N THR A 363 14.58 -3.64 15.96
CA THR A 363 14.33 -2.19 15.92
C THR A 363 14.08 -1.71 14.49
N VAL A 364 13.22 -0.71 14.33
CA VAL A 364 13.04 -0.03 13.04
C VAL A 364 13.98 1.17 12.99
N MET A 365 15.05 1.02 12.22
CA MET A 365 16.10 2.01 11.99
C MET A 365 15.55 3.32 11.40
N GLU A 366 16.32 4.40 11.53
CA GLU A 366 15.94 5.73 11.01
C GLU A 366 15.72 5.74 9.50
N ASP A 367 16.45 4.89 8.76
CA ASP A 367 16.34 4.74 7.32
C ASP A 367 15.18 3.82 6.85
N GLY A 368 14.42 3.28 7.81
CA GLY A 368 13.25 2.44 7.54
C GLY A 368 13.52 0.95 7.39
N ARG A 369 14.77 0.52 7.52
CA ARG A 369 15.09 -0.90 7.68
C ARG A 369 14.63 -1.39 9.05
N ILE A 370 14.26 -2.66 9.13
CA ILE A 370 14.18 -3.36 10.41
C ILE A 370 15.49 -4.10 10.58
N GLY A 371 16.17 -3.81 11.69
CA GLY A 371 17.40 -4.45 12.10
C GLY A 371 17.20 -5.27 13.37
N MET A 372 18.15 -6.16 13.64
CA MET A 372 18.25 -6.92 14.89
C MET A 372 19.61 -6.82 15.52
#